data_AF-A0A3D3EXV1-F1
#
_entry.id   AF-A0A3D3EXV1-F1
#
_cell.length_a   1.000
_cell.length_b   1.000
_cell.length_c   1.000
_cell.angle_alpha   90.00
_cell.angle_beta   90.00
_cell.angle_gamma   90.00
#
_symmetry.space_group_name_H-M   'P 1'
#
loop_
_entity.id
_entity.type
_entity.pdbx_description
1 polymer ?
#
loop_
_entity_poly.entity_id
_entity_poly.type
_entity_poly.pdbx_seq_one_letter_code
_entity_poly.pdbx_strand_id
1 'polypeptide(L)'
;MELIVSSIYSWLHNNANEIIISGVGGAFLLIIIRFYKTISRFMKYLIKNINKLFHRRSKINKISDESPIVAGDSEQAIAIVTNKLPIVPYPTTTFFHYRLTDAFPRLDNGITEFNDRRTIIKRLKILLGDPLTFSSEDSRPGFDSHPIWWFRGTYNLWIDRFKVLSRRKVLINIDEYVVTKLIVYKSKHNYRDFVYVECAPDKPSGAYQHTKESIEREVNEYGFCQEEFSLLNKRVITRREYDEGSTLVSGKPTRTIGAKLRSRVLTTYNFIIAAKHSPYNSNTFDKLSEVYFNDLLTNQIDFKEFLKWMLSLERNPRDMWND
;
A
#
# COMPACT_ATOMS: atom_id res chain seq x y z
N MET A 1 -1.80 17.56 16.69
CA MET A 1 -0.72 18.57 16.78
C MET A 1 -0.69 19.53 15.59
N GLU A 2 -1.03 19.09 14.37
CA GLU A 2 -1.05 19.97 13.18
C GLU A 2 -2.11 21.08 13.23
N LEU A 3 -3.24 20.88 13.92
CA LEU A 3 -4.23 21.94 14.17
C LEU A 3 -3.67 23.06 15.05
N ILE A 4 -2.79 22.73 16.01
CA ILE A 4 -2.07 23.70 16.84
C ILE A 4 -0.99 24.40 16.00
N VAL A 5 -0.33 23.67 15.09
CA VAL A 5 0.70 24.21 14.20
C VAL A 5 0.12 25.15 13.13
N SER A 6 -1.03 24.83 12.55
CA SER A 6 -1.72 25.67 11.57
C SER A 6 -2.28 26.94 12.20
N SER A 7 -2.85 26.84 13.41
CA SER A 7 -3.31 28.00 14.17
C SER A 7 -2.16 28.89 14.64
N ILE A 8 -1.03 28.31 15.07
CA ILE A 8 0.20 29.06 15.38
C ILE A 8 0.77 29.71 14.12
N TYR A 9 0.78 29.03 12.98
CA TYR A 9 1.32 29.58 11.73
C TYR A 9 0.48 30.74 11.20
N SER A 10 -0.86 30.61 11.23
CA SER A 10 -1.80 31.66 10.86
C SER A 10 -1.71 32.86 11.82
N TRP A 11 -1.57 32.60 13.13
CA TRP A 11 -1.36 33.64 14.14
C TRP A 11 -0.01 34.35 13.95
N LEU A 12 1.09 33.62 13.71
CA LEU A 12 2.41 34.20 13.47
C LEU A 12 2.46 35.02 12.17
N HIS A 13 1.73 34.59 11.13
CA HIS A 13 1.67 35.32 9.86
C HIS A 13 0.88 36.63 10.00
N ASN A 14 -0.23 36.60 10.75
CA ASN A 14 -1.07 37.78 11.00
C ASN A 14 -0.43 38.79 11.98
N ASN A 15 0.46 38.33 12.87
CA ASN A 15 1.16 39.18 13.85
C ASN A 15 2.63 39.43 13.48
N ALA A 16 3.05 39.08 12.25
CA ALA A 16 4.44 39.18 11.80
C ALA A 16 5.01 40.61 11.91
N ASN A 17 4.17 41.64 11.73
CA ASN A 17 4.57 43.03 11.83
C ASN A 17 4.77 43.51 13.29
N GLU A 18 4.13 42.86 14.29
CA GLU A 18 4.35 43.16 15.72
C GLU A 18 5.56 42.40 16.28
N ILE A 19 5.82 41.18 15.79
CA ILE A 19 6.90 40.32 16.28
C ILE A 19 8.29 40.83 15.86
N ILE A 20 8.38 41.61 14.78
CA ILE A 20 9.64 42.22 14.29
C ILE A 20 10.16 43.34 15.22
N ILE A 21 9.36 43.85 16.16
CA ILE A 21 9.75 44.97 17.04
C ILE A 21 10.61 44.53 18.25
N SER A 22 10.73 43.23 18.54
CA SER A 22 11.66 42.77 19.61
C SER A 22 12.78 41.90 19.02
N GLY A 23 14.02 42.39 19.08
CA GLY A 23 15.22 41.74 18.52
C GLY A 23 15.51 40.32 19.01
N VAL A 24 14.74 39.80 19.98
CA VAL A 24 14.80 38.43 20.49
C VAL A 24 14.01 37.44 19.63
N GLY A 25 12.93 37.88 18.95
CA GLY A 25 12.08 37.00 18.13
C GLY A 25 12.75 36.48 16.86
N GLY A 26 13.60 37.29 16.23
CA GLY A 26 14.32 36.91 15.00
C GLY A 26 15.36 35.80 15.21
N ALA A 27 16.07 35.80 16.34
CA ALA A 27 17.05 34.77 16.67
C ALA A 27 16.39 33.42 16.95
N PHE A 28 15.24 33.41 17.63
CA PHE A 28 14.48 32.21 17.94
C PHE A 28 13.91 31.55 16.67
N LEU A 29 13.41 32.35 15.73
CA LEU A 29 12.89 31.86 14.44
C LEU A 29 14.00 31.21 13.60
N LEU A 30 15.21 31.77 13.59
CA LEU A 30 16.35 31.21 12.87
C LEU A 30 16.83 29.88 13.48
N ILE A 31 16.74 29.73 14.80
CA ILE A 31 17.08 28.46 15.50
C ILE A 31 16.07 27.37 15.12
N ILE A 32 14.77 27.67 15.12
CA ILE A 32 13.72 26.71 14.73
C ILE A 32 13.88 26.28 13.26
N ILE A 33 14.17 27.23 12.35
CA ILE A 33 14.40 26.93 10.92
C ILE A 33 15.67 26.06 10.74
N ARG A 34 16.75 26.33 11.48
CA ARG A 34 17.96 25.50 11.44
C ARG A 34 17.73 24.11 12.00
N PHE A 35 16.95 23.99 13.07
CA PHE A 35 16.61 22.70 13.68
C PHE A 35 15.75 21.86 12.72
N TYR A 36 14.76 22.48 12.07
CA TYR A 36 13.91 21.84 11.06
C TYR A 36 14.71 21.36 9.84
N LYS A 37 15.63 22.18 9.30
CA LYS A 37 16.52 21.76 8.20
C LYS A 37 17.41 20.58 8.58
N THR A 38 17.85 20.52 9.84
CA THR A 38 18.71 19.44 10.34
C THR A 38 17.93 18.13 10.48
N ILE A 39 16.73 18.18 11.06
CA ILE A 39 15.81 17.03 11.15
C ILE A 39 15.41 16.54 9.75
N SER A 40 15.09 17.43 8.81
CA SER A 40 14.74 17.06 7.43
C SER A 40 15.88 16.34 6.71
N ARG A 41 17.13 16.78 6.89
CA ARG A 41 18.31 16.09 6.32
C ARG A 41 18.52 14.72 6.96
N PHE A 42 18.33 14.62 8.27
CA PHE A 42 18.43 13.34 8.99
C PHE A 42 17.36 12.34 8.52
N MET A 43 16.11 12.79 8.34
CA MET A 43 15.03 11.96 7.81
C MET A 43 15.29 11.50 6.38
N LYS A 44 15.81 12.37 5.50
CA LYS A 44 16.22 11.98 4.13
C LYS A 44 17.35 10.94 4.13
N TYR A 45 18.29 11.05 5.07
CA TYR A 45 19.37 10.07 5.24
C TYR A 45 18.83 8.71 5.72
N LEU A 46 17.88 8.73 6.68
CA LEU A 46 17.22 7.53 7.19
C LEU A 46 16.46 6.78 6.07
N ILE A 47 15.66 7.51 5.28
CA ILE A 47 14.90 6.95 4.15
C ILE A 47 15.85 6.35 3.09
N LYS A 48 16.96 7.02 2.78
CA LYS A 48 17.96 6.50 1.82
C LYS A 48 18.60 5.20 2.30
N ASN A 49 18.87 5.07 3.60
CA ASN A 49 19.43 3.85 4.19
C ASN A 49 18.41 2.71 4.28
N ILE A 50 17.16 3.02 4.60
CA ILE A 50 16.05 2.06 4.58
C ILE A 50 15.88 1.48 3.16
N ASN A 51 15.84 2.33 2.12
CA ASN A 51 15.74 1.88 0.73
C ASN A 51 16.94 1.03 0.29
N LYS A 52 18.15 1.34 0.78
CA LYS A 52 19.35 0.54 0.50
C LYS A 52 19.30 -0.85 1.17
N LEU A 53 18.69 -0.95 2.36
CA LEU A 53 18.45 -2.22 3.06
C LEU A 53 17.39 -3.06 2.35
N PHE A 54 16.30 -2.45 1.85
CA PHE A 54 15.29 -3.13 1.04
C PHE A 54 15.85 -3.68 -0.27
N HIS A 55 16.70 -2.92 -0.98
CA HIS A 55 17.34 -3.42 -2.20
C HIS A 55 18.33 -4.57 -1.96
N ARG A 56 19.10 -4.55 -0.85
CA ARG A 56 19.96 -5.70 -0.48
C ARG A 56 19.14 -6.95 -0.12
N ARG A 57 18.00 -6.80 0.56
CA ARG A 57 17.10 -7.92 0.92
C ARG A 57 16.43 -8.58 -0.30
N SER A 58 16.05 -7.80 -1.32
CA SER A 58 15.47 -8.35 -2.55
C SER A 58 16.45 -9.25 -3.33
N LYS A 59 17.76 -8.96 -3.26
CA LYS A 59 18.80 -9.80 -3.88
C LYS A 59 19.03 -11.10 -3.11
N ILE A 60 18.97 -11.07 -1.78
CA ILE A 60 19.22 -12.26 -0.95
C ILE A 60 18.07 -13.27 -1.09
N ASN A 61 16.82 -12.82 -1.15
CA ASN A 61 15.68 -13.72 -1.37
C ASN A 61 15.63 -14.34 -2.78
N LYS A 62 16.36 -13.79 -3.75
CA LYS A 62 16.55 -14.38 -5.09
C LYS A 62 17.64 -15.48 -5.12
N ILE A 63 18.53 -15.52 -4.13
CA ILE A 63 19.69 -16.42 -4.10
C ILE A 63 19.38 -17.71 -3.33
N SER A 64 18.37 -17.73 -2.46
CA SER A 64 18.01 -18.92 -1.67
C SER A 64 17.16 -19.97 -2.40
N ASP A 65 16.72 -19.71 -3.63
CA ASP A 65 15.95 -20.66 -4.46
C ASP A 65 16.82 -21.50 -5.40
N GLU A 66 18.15 -21.28 -5.44
CA GLU A 66 19.07 -22.05 -6.30
C GLU A 66 20.18 -22.70 -5.47
N SER A 67 20.01 -23.98 -5.16
CA SER A 67 21.11 -24.88 -4.77
C SER A 67 20.78 -26.29 -5.27
N PRO A 68 21.56 -26.87 -6.20
CA PRO A 68 21.27 -28.18 -6.76
C PRO A 68 21.83 -29.29 -5.86
N ILE A 69 21.01 -30.30 -5.60
CA ILE A 69 21.48 -31.60 -5.10
C ILE A 69 21.80 -32.44 -6.33
N VAL A 70 23.06 -32.81 -6.50
CA VAL A 70 23.53 -33.78 -7.51
C VAL A 70 23.96 -35.05 -6.79
N ALA A 71 23.36 -36.19 -7.16
CA ALA A 71 24.04 -37.46 -7.48
C ALA A 71 23.02 -38.59 -7.73
N GLY A 72 23.12 -39.25 -8.90
CA GLY A 72 22.49 -40.54 -9.17
C GLY A 72 21.95 -40.68 -10.60
N ASP A 73 22.74 -41.34 -11.46
CA ASP A 73 22.47 -41.61 -12.87
C ASP A 73 21.09 -42.25 -13.17
N SER A 74 20.35 -41.66 -14.10
CA SER A 74 19.62 -42.36 -15.16
C SER A 74 19.05 -41.37 -16.17
N GLU A 75 19.31 -41.63 -17.46
CA GLU A 75 18.82 -40.85 -18.59
C GLU A 75 17.29 -40.80 -18.60
N GLN A 76 16.71 -39.68 -18.19
CA GLN A 76 15.40 -39.23 -18.65
C GLN A 76 15.46 -37.74 -18.90
N ALA A 77 15.12 -37.34 -20.13
CA ALA A 77 15.11 -35.97 -20.59
C ALA A 77 14.31 -35.07 -19.63
N ILE A 78 15.03 -34.26 -18.85
CA ILE A 78 14.44 -33.21 -18.02
C ILE A 78 14.05 -32.08 -18.97
N ALA A 79 12.77 -32.03 -19.34
CA ALA A 79 12.17 -30.82 -19.87
C ALA A 79 12.27 -29.73 -18.78
N ILE A 80 13.26 -28.85 -18.90
CA ILE A 80 13.35 -27.63 -18.09
C ILE A 80 12.15 -26.78 -18.48
N VAL A 81 11.05 -26.89 -17.75
CA VAL A 81 9.96 -25.91 -17.78
C VAL A 81 10.55 -24.62 -17.22
N THR A 82 11.08 -23.80 -18.11
CA THR A 82 11.42 -22.42 -17.76
C THR A 82 10.09 -21.73 -17.43
N ASN A 83 9.83 -21.51 -16.14
CA ASN A 83 8.69 -20.71 -15.67
C ASN A 83 8.90 -19.24 -16.06
N LYS A 84 8.81 -18.95 -17.37
CA LYS A 84 8.93 -17.59 -17.89
C LYS A 84 7.62 -16.87 -17.60
N LEU A 85 7.72 -15.74 -16.89
CA LEU A 85 6.56 -14.88 -16.61
C LEU A 85 5.91 -14.42 -17.93
N PRO A 86 4.56 -14.30 -17.98
CA PRO A 86 3.88 -13.82 -19.17
C PRO A 86 4.28 -12.37 -19.49
N ILE A 87 4.19 -11.99 -20.75
CA ILE A 87 4.32 -10.58 -21.18
C ILE A 87 3.00 -9.86 -20.89
N VAL A 88 3.06 -8.62 -20.39
CA VAL A 88 1.83 -7.85 -20.12
C VAL A 88 1.16 -7.47 -21.45
N PRO A 89 -0.12 -7.81 -21.65
CA PRO A 89 -0.74 -7.71 -22.98
C PRO A 89 -1.06 -6.26 -23.39
N TYR A 90 -1.18 -5.35 -22.41
CA TYR A 90 -1.61 -3.97 -22.62
C TYR A 90 -0.84 -3.01 -21.70
N PRO A 91 -0.83 -1.71 -21.99
CA PRO A 91 -0.42 -0.68 -21.03
C PRO A 91 -1.20 -0.81 -19.71
N THR A 92 -0.59 -0.39 -18.59
CA THR A 92 -1.12 -0.67 -17.24
C THR A 92 -2.57 -0.17 -17.03
N THR A 93 -2.93 0.97 -17.59
CA THR A 93 -4.27 1.59 -17.50
C THR A 93 -5.31 0.81 -18.30
N THR A 94 -5.00 0.43 -19.54
CA THR A 94 -5.84 -0.47 -20.35
C THR A 94 -5.97 -1.86 -19.72
N PHE A 95 -4.88 -2.42 -19.18
CA PHE A 95 -4.90 -3.70 -18.48
C PHE A 95 -5.84 -3.66 -17.26
N PHE A 96 -5.72 -2.62 -16.43
CA PHE A 96 -6.59 -2.45 -15.26
C PHE A 96 -8.06 -2.24 -15.66
N HIS A 97 -8.32 -1.47 -16.73
CA HIS A 97 -9.67 -1.27 -17.24
C HIS A 97 -10.35 -2.58 -17.61
N TYR A 98 -9.68 -3.45 -18.38
CA TYR A 98 -10.27 -4.75 -18.73
C TYR A 98 -10.52 -5.64 -17.51
N ARG A 99 -9.58 -5.68 -16.56
CA ARG A 99 -9.79 -6.36 -15.27
C ARG A 99 -10.99 -5.82 -14.51
N LEU A 100 -11.17 -4.50 -14.52
CA LEU A 100 -12.29 -3.82 -13.87
C LEU A 100 -13.61 -4.15 -14.57
N THR A 101 -13.68 -4.11 -15.91
CA THR A 101 -14.91 -4.44 -16.65
C THR A 101 -15.29 -5.91 -16.55
N ASP A 102 -14.31 -6.81 -16.47
CA ASP A 102 -14.56 -8.24 -16.24
C ASP A 102 -15.08 -8.48 -14.81
N ALA A 103 -14.45 -7.83 -13.83
CA ALA A 103 -14.88 -7.92 -12.45
C ALA A 103 -16.28 -7.32 -12.27
N PHE A 104 -16.55 -6.16 -12.86
CA PHE A 104 -17.77 -5.38 -12.70
C PHE A 104 -18.45 -5.13 -14.06
N PRO A 105 -19.13 -6.15 -14.61
CA PRO A 105 -19.76 -6.03 -15.93
C PRO A 105 -20.97 -5.08 -15.86
N ARG A 106 -21.23 -4.40 -16.99
CA ARG A 106 -22.38 -3.49 -17.19
C ARG A 106 -22.43 -2.30 -16.22
N LEU A 107 -21.28 -1.84 -15.74
CA LEU A 107 -21.21 -0.53 -15.09
C LEU A 107 -21.28 0.59 -16.12
N ASP A 108 -22.15 1.57 -15.87
CA ASP A 108 -22.09 2.87 -16.52
C ASP A 108 -20.90 3.68 -16.02
N ASN A 109 -20.58 4.75 -16.74
CA ASN A 109 -19.54 5.68 -16.29
C ASN A 109 -20.03 6.41 -15.02
N GLY A 110 -19.17 6.50 -14.01
CA GLY A 110 -19.48 7.10 -12.73
C GLY A 110 -19.18 6.16 -11.57
N ILE A 111 -19.89 6.37 -10.46
CA ILE A 111 -19.69 5.66 -9.21
C ILE A 111 -20.72 4.52 -9.08
N THR A 112 -20.27 3.34 -8.66
CA THR A 112 -21.15 2.26 -8.22
C THR A 112 -20.67 1.67 -6.90
N GLU A 113 -21.57 1.58 -5.93
CA GLU A 113 -21.29 1.09 -4.59
C GLU A 113 -21.69 -0.37 -4.42
N PHE A 114 -20.87 -1.14 -3.71
CA PHE A 114 -21.11 -2.52 -3.34
C PHE A 114 -20.89 -2.71 -1.84
N ASN A 115 -21.92 -3.18 -1.14
CA ASN A 115 -21.89 -3.46 0.30
C ASN A 115 -22.07 -4.97 0.63
N ASP A 116 -22.52 -5.79 -0.33
CA ASP A 116 -22.62 -7.23 -0.12
C ASP A 116 -21.24 -7.90 -0.14
N ARG A 117 -20.79 -8.39 1.02
CA ARG A 117 -19.47 -9.01 1.19
C ARG A 117 -19.21 -10.18 0.25
N ARG A 118 -20.23 -11.01 -0.04
CA ARG A 118 -20.05 -12.16 -0.94
C ARG A 118 -19.77 -11.68 -2.36
N THR A 119 -20.50 -10.67 -2.81
CA THR A 119 -20.29 -10.01 -4.09
C THR A 119 -18.92 -9.37 -4.13
N ILE A 120 -18.56 -8.53 -3.15
CA ILE A 120 -17.24 -7.89 -3.03
C ILE A 120 -16.11 -8.90 -3.22
N ILE A 121 -16.11 -10.01 -2.48
CA ILE A 121 -15.06 -11.03 -2.56
C ILE A 121 -15.02 -11.68 -3.95
N LYS A 122 -16.18 -12.00 -4.54
CA LYS A 122 -16.24 -12.54 -5.91
C LYS A 122 -15.65 -11.57 -6.94
N ARG A 123 -15.94 -10.28 -6.81
CA ARG A 123 -15.45 -9.22 -7.72
C ARG A 123 -13.94 -9.02 -7.58
N LEU A 124 -13.42 -8.95 -6.36
CA LEU A 124 -11.97 -8.84 -6.12
C LEU A 124 -11.19 -10.07 -6.63
N LYS A 125 -11.76 -11.29 -6.56
CA LYS A 125 -11.14 -12.49 -7.17
C LYS A 125 -10.94 -12.37 -8.68
N ILE A 126 -11.81 -11.63 -9.37
CA ILE A 126 -11.70 -11.42 -10.82
C ILE A 126 -10.71 -10.28 -11.09
N LEU A 127 -10.89 -9.15 -10.41
CA LEU A 127 -10.04 -7.95 -10.57
C LEU A 127 -8.56 -8.27 -10.31
N LEU A 128 -8.29 -9.03 -9.25
CA LEU A 128 -6.96 -9.39 -8.79
C LEU A 128 -6.65 -10.87 -9.02
N GLY A 129 -7.24 -11.48 -10.04
CA GLY A 129 -6.90 -12.85 -10.45
C GLY A 129 -5.49 -12.90 -11.07
N ASP A 130 -4.84 -14.06 -11.08
CA ASP A 130 -3.57 -14.22 -11.77
C ASP A 130 -3.73 -14.06 -13.30
N PRO A 131 -2.69 -13.64 -14.04
CA PRO A 131 -1.40 -13.14 -13.55
C PRO A 131 -1.47 -11.68 -13.05
N LEU A 132 -0.74 -11.40 -11.96
CA LEU A 132 -0.53 -10.07 -11.38
C LEU A 132 0.88 -9.51 -11.61
N THR A 133 1.83 -10.40 -11.94
CA THR A 133 3.22 -10.09 -12.24
C THR A 133 3.58 -10.58 -13.63
N PHE A 134 4.30 -9.76 -14.37
CA PHE A 134 4.66 -9.99 -15.76
C PHE A 134 6.18 -9.86 -15.98
N SER A 135 6.65 -10.36 -17.11
CA SER A 135 8.04 -10.21 -17.53
C SER A 135 8.44 -8.74 -17.66
N SER A 136 9.63 -8.40 -17.19
CA SER A 136 10.24 -7.07 -17.36
C SER A 136 10.97 -6.89 -18.69
N GLU A 137 10.92 -7.89 -19.58
CA GLU A 137 11.55 -7.81 -20.90
C GLU A 137 10.88 -6.77 -21.81
N ASP A 138 9.59 -6.47 -21.56
CA ASP A 138 8.86 -5.45 -22.30
C ASP A 138 9.17 -4.05 -21.74
N SER A 139 9.91 -3.27 -22.50
CA SER A 139 10.32 -1.89 -22.16
C SER A 139 9.49 -0.82 -22.87
N ARG A 140 8.35 -1.18 -23.49
CA ARG A 140 7.48 -0.21 -24.16
C ARG A 140 6.90 0.80 -23.15
N PRO A 141 6.77 2.09 -23.51
CA PRO A 141 6.16 3.07 -22.63
C PRO A 141 4.76 2.63 -22.16
N GLY A 142 4.41 2.91 -20.92
CA GLY A 142 3.11 2.52 -20.34
C GLY A 142 2.94 1.04 -20.00
N PHE A 143 3.84 0.15 -20.41
CA PHE A 143 3.89 -1.26 -19.98
C PHE A 143 4.71 -1.36 -18.68
N ASP A 144 4.32 -2.30 -17.80
CA ASP A 144 5.05 -2.54 -16.56
C ASP A 144 4.84 -3.99 -16.07
N SER A 145 5.87 -4.54 -15.42
CA SER A 145 5.81 -5.88 -14.81
C SER A 145 4.78 -5.98 -13.67
N HIS A 146 4.39 -4.85 -13.09
CA HIS A 146 3.48 -4.77 -11.95
C HIS A 146 2.37 -3.73 -12.21
N PRO A 147 1.37 -4.07 -13.05
CA PRO A 147 0.43 -3.10 -13.60
C PRO A 147 -0.62 -2.59 -12.60
N ILE A 148 -0.91 -3.33 -11.52
CA ILE A 148 -1.96 -2.99 -10.55
C ILE A 148 -1.33 -2.67 -9.20
N TRP A 149 -1.74 -1.54 -8.62
CA TRP A 149 -1.24 -1.01 -7.36
C TRP A 149 -2.40 -0.70 -6.42
N TRP A 150 -2.11 -0.71 -5.13
CA TRP A 150 -2.97 -0.06 -4.14
C TRP A 150 -2.31 1.23 -3.64
N PHE A 151 -3.13 2.20 -3.26
CA PHE A 151 -2.68 3.54 -2.88
C PHE A 151 -3.45 4.07 -1.66
N ARG A 152 -2.72 4.62 -0.68
CA ARG A 152 -3.20 5.44 0.43
C ARG A 152 -2.08 6.35 0.94
N GLY A 153 -2.12 7.64 0.62
CA GLY A 153 -1.04 8.55 1.03
C GLY A 153 0.29 8.12 0.44
N THR A 154 1.34 8.24 1.25
CA THR A 154 2.69 7.74 0.90
C THR A 154 2.81 6.20 0.97
N TYR A 155 1.76 5.51 1.42
CA TYR A 155 1.67 4.05 1.41
C TYR A 155 1.07 3.59 0.08
N ASN A 156 1.93 3.21 -0.85
CA ASN A 156 1.52 2.65 -2.14
C ASN A 156 2.46 1.51 -2.53
N LEU A 157 1.90 0.45 -3.11
CA LEU A 157 2.67 -0.71 -3.53
C LEU A 157 1.96 -1.45 -4.65
N TRP A 158 2.73 -2.13 -5.50
CA TRP A 158 2.16 -3.07 -6.45
C TRP A 158 1.48 -4.23 -5.74
N ILE A 159 0.47 -4.81 -6.38
CA ILE A 159 -0.18 -6.04 -5.96
C ILE A 159 0.42 -7.19 -6.78
N ASP A 160 1.20 -8.06 -6.13
CA ASP A 160 1.78 -9.26 -6.76
C ASP A 160 1.07 -10.55 -6.35
N ARG A 161 0.31 -10.53 -5.25
CA ARG A 161 -0.42 -11.70 -4.75
C ARG A 161 -1.77 -11.31 -4.21
N PHE A 162 -2.77 -12.12 -4.55
CA PHE A 162 -4.11 -12.01 -3.98
C PHE A 162 -4.60 -13.38 -3.50
N LYS A 163 -5.19 -13.43 -2.31
CA LYS A 163 -5.81 -14.65 -1.79
C LYS A 163 -7.04 -14.32 -0.95
N VAL A 164 -8.11 -15.09 -1.14
CA VAL A 164 -9.26 -15.06 -0.24
C VAL A 164 -8.94 -15.91 1.00
N LEU A 165 -8.97 -15.30 2.18
CA LEU A 165 -8.74 -15.98 3.46
C LEU A 165 -10.06 -16.49 4.07
N SER A 166 -11.16 -15.75 3.89
CA SER A 166 -12.49 -16.14 4.33
C SER A 166 -13.57 -15.40 3.54
N ARG A 167 -14.86 -15.64 3.86
CA ARG A 167 -16.02 -14.96 3.24
C ARG A 167 -16.03 -13.42 3.40
N ARG A 168 -15.16 -12.86 4.26
CA ARG A 168 -15.06 -11.43 4.53
C ARG A 168 -13.63 -10.88 4.48
N LYS A 169 -12.64 -11.73 4.26
CA LYS A 169 -11.24 -11.39 4.50
C LYS A 169 -10.38 -11.81 3.32
N VAL A 170 -9.59 -10.88 2.81
CA VAL A 170 -8.62 -11.09 1.74
C VAL A 170 -7.21 -10.87 2.24
N LEU A 171 -6.25 -11.37 1.48
CA LEU A 171 -4.84 -11.12 1.61
C LEU A 171 -4.38 -10.48 0.30
N ILE A 172 -3.87 -9.25 0.39
CA ILE A 172 -3.20 -8.55 -0.71
C ILE A 172 -1.73 -8.48 -0.32
N ASN A 173 -0.84 -9.14 -1.07
CA ASN A 173 0.56 -9.33 -0.71
C ASN A 173 0.73 -9.99 0.68
N ILE A 174 1.03 -9.19 1.70
CA ILE A 174 1.12 -9.61 3.11
C ILE A 174 -0.04 -9.08 3.96
N ASP A 175 -0.80 -8.12 3.44
CA ASP A 175 -1.79 -7.35 4.18
C ASP A 175 -3.15 -8.05 4.17
N GLU A 176 -3.68 -8.30 5.36
CA GLU A 176 -4.95 -8.93 5.58
C GLU A 176 -6.05 -7.89 5.82
N TYR A 177 -7.06 -7.88 4.96
CA TYR A 177 -8.14 -6.89 4.99
C TYR A 177 -9.52 -7.53 5.19
N VAL A 178 -10.27 -7.03 6.17
CA VAL A 178 -11.69 -7.37 6.36
C VAL A 178 -12.54 -6.39 5.56
N VAL A 179 -12.78 -6.69 4.28
CA VAL A 179 -13.42 -5.75 3.34
C VAL A 179 -14.92 -5.61 3.63
N THR A 180 -15.39 -4.38 3.75
CA THR A 180 -16.79 -4.04 4.07
C THR A 180 -17.53 -3.36 2.94
N LYS A 181 -16.85 -2.49 2.18
CA LYS A 181 -17.44 -1.71 1.09
C LYS A 181 -16.46 -1.61 -0.07
N LEU A 182 -17.00 -1.66 -1.29
CA LEU A 182 -16.29 -1.22 -2.48
C LEU A 182 -17.05 -0.08 -3.13
N ILE A 183 -16.31 0.90 -3.62
CA ILE A 183 -16.86 1.91 -4.53
C ILE A 183 -16.02 1.86 -5.81
N VAL A 184 -16.65 1.50 -6.92
CA VAL A 184 -16.00 1.43 -8.23
C VAL A 184 -16.27 2.73 -8.95
N TYR A 185 -15.21 3.41 -9.37
CA TYR A 185 -15.31 4.52 -10.30
C TYR A 185 -14.85 4.07 -11.67
N LYS A 186 -15.80 4.00 -12.61
CA LYS A 186 -15.54 3.74 -14.03
C LYS A 186 -15.59 5.06 -14.78
N SER A 187 -14.46 5.44 -15.36
CA SER A 187 -14.29 6.68 -16.10
C SER A 187 -14.60 6.49 -17.59
N LYS A 188 -14.91 7.60 -18.27
CA LYS A 188 -14.87 7.66 -19.74
C LYS A 188 -13.46 7.44 -20.29
N HIS A 189 -12.44 7.79 -19.49
CA HIS A 189 -11.02 7.60 -19.80
C HIS A 189 -10.42 6.58 -18.84
N ASN A 190 -9.98 5.44 -19.38
CA ASN A 190 -9.50 4.27 -18.62
C ASN A 190 -8.41 4.59 -17.58
N TYR A 191 -7.58 5.60 -17.82
CA TYR A 191 -6.49 5.97 -16.92
C TYR A 191 -6.97 6.50 -15.56
N ARG A 192 -8.26 6.86 -15.42
CA ARG A 192 -8.87 7.31 -14.17
C ARG A 192 -9.70 6.23 -13.48
N ASP A 193 -9.70 5.01 -13.98
CA ASP A 193 -10.42 3.92 -13.33
C ASP A 193 -9.79 3.58 -11.98
N PHE A 194 -10.62 3.42 -10.95
CA PHE A 194 -10.16 2.93 -9.65
C PHE A 194 -11.27 2.21 -8.88
N VAL A 195 -10.85 1.41 -7.91
CA VAL A 195 -11.72 0.75 -6.93
C VAL A 195 -11.32 1.23 -5.54
N TYR A 196 -12.18 2.00 -4.89
CA TYR A 196 -12.07 2.30 -3.47
C TYR A 196 -12.49 1.09 -2.64
N VAL A 197 -11.71 0.82 -1.60
CA VAL A 197 -11.89 -0.32 -0.69
C VAL A 197 -11.96 0.21 0.74
N GLU A 198 -13.06 -0.08 1.44
CA GLU A 198 -13.19 0.18 2.87
C GLU A 198 -13.07 -1.14 3.65
N CYS A 199 -12.39 -1.09 4.78
CA CYS A 199 -12.10 -2.23 5.64
C CYS A 199 -12.54 -1.96 7.08
N ALA A 200 -13.13 -2.98 7.70
CA ALA A 200 -13.36 -3.00 9.13
C ALA A 200 -12.07 -3.32 9.91
N PRO A 201 -11.99 -2.88 11.18
CA PRO A 201 -10.98 -3.36 12.12
C PRO A 201 -10.95 -4.88 12.18
N ASP A 202 -9.75 -5.46 12.20
CA ASP A 202 -9.57 -6.87 12.53
C ASP A 202 -9.16 -7.08 14.00
N LYS A 203 -9.21 -8.33 14.45
CA LYS A 203 -8.76 -8.71 15.79
C LYS A 203 -7.22 -8.79 15.83
N PRO A 204 -6.59 -8.38 16.93
CA PRO A 204 -5.18 -8.64 17.18
C PRO A 204 -4.82 -10.11 16.95
N SER A 205 -3.64 -10.33 16.38
CA SER A 205 -3.06 -11.64 16.08
C SER A 205 -2.69 -12.43 17.33
N GLY A 206 -2.47 -11.72 18.44
CA GLY A 206 -1.90 -12.28 19.66
C GLY A 206 -0.37 -12.29 19.69
N ALA A 207 0.30 -11.77 18.64
CA ALA A 207 1.74 -11.58 18.65
C ALA A 207 2.18 -10.48 19.66
N TYR A 208 1.31 -9.51 19.92
CA TYR A 208 1.56 -8.37 20.77
C TYR A 208 0.37 -8.12 21.71
N GLN A 209 0.65 -7.46 22.84
CA GLN A 209 -0.39 -6.90 23.70
C GLN A 209 -0.70 -5.48 23.24
N HIS A 210 -1.93 -5.26 22.78
CA HIS A 210 -2.42 -3.94 22.40
C HIS A 210 -3.32 -3.40 23.51
N THR A 211 -2.95 -2.23 24.06
CA THR A 211 -3.84 -1.47 24.94
C THR A 211 -4.61 -0.43 24.12
N LYS A 212 -5.71 0.09 24.66
CA LYS A 212 -6.50 1.13 23.99
C LYS A 212 -5.65 2.37 23.72
N GLU A 213 -4.82 2.77 24.68
CA GLU A 213 -3.92 3.93 24.59
C GLU A 213 -2.86 3.72 23.50
N SER A 214 -2.34 2.49 23.35
CA SER A 214 -1.37 2.19 22.29
C SER A 214 -1.97 2.32 20.89
N ILE A 215 -3.21 1.83 20.70
CA ILE A 215 -3.94 1.95 19.44
C ILE A 215 -4.29 3.42 19.16
N GLU A 216 -4.80 4.15 20.17
CA GLU A 216 -5.14 5.57 20.02
C GLU A 216 -3.92 6.42 19.66
N ARG A 217 -2.75 6.12 20.23
CA ARG A 217 -1.50 6.79 19.85
C ARG A 217 -1.14 6.56 18.39
N GLU A 218 -1.19 5.31 17.91
CA GLU A 218 -0.90 5.02 16.50
C GLU A 218 -1.91 5.69 15.55
N VAL A 219 -3.19 5.68 15.89
CA VAL A 219 -4.22 6.39 15.11
C VAL A 219 -3.95 7.89 15.06
N ASN A 220 -3.51 8.50 16.17
CA ASN A 220 -3.17 9.92 16.21
C ASN A 220 -1.91 10.27 15.43
N GLU A 221 -0.98 9.33 15.27
CA GLU A 221 0.30 9.55 14.57
C GLU A 221 0.21 9.21 13.08
N TYR A 222 -0.49 8.13 12.72
CA TYR A 222 -0.51 7.56 11.37
C TYR A 222 -1.91 7.50 10.74
N GLY A 223 -2.97 7.86 11.47
CA GLY A 223 -4.36 7.76 11.03
C GLY A 223 -4.98 6.35 11.15
N PHE A 224 -4.18 5.33 11.49
CA PHE A 224 -4.62 3.96 11.68
C PHE A 224 -3.62 3.18 12.56
N CYS A 225 -4.05 2.03 13.08
CA CYS A 225 -3.17 1.09 13.79
C CYS A 225 -3.04 -0.21 13.00
N GLN A 226 -1.80 -0.67 12.79
CA GLN A 226 -1.50 -1.87 12.01
C GLN A 226 -0.46 -2.71 12.74
N GLU A 227 -0.63 -4.03 12.74
CA GLU A 227 0.34 -4.96 13.30
C GLU A 227 0.93 -5.87 12.22
N GLU A 228 2.24 -6.14 12.31
CA GLU A 228 2.92 -7.15 11.49
C GLU A 228 3.27 -8.38 12.33
N PHE A 229 2.96 -9.56 11.83
CA PHE A 229 3.24 -10.83 12.50
C PHE A 229 3.56 -11.90 11.45
N SER A 230 3.92 -13.10 11.88
CA SER A 230 4.13 -14.22 10.96
C SER A 230 3.42 -15.48 11.40
N LEU A 231 3.05 -16.31 10.41
CA LEU A 231 2.45 -17.62 10.65
C LEU A 231 3.48 -18.72 10.37
N LEU A 232 3.95 -19.38 11.43
CA LEU A 232 4.77 -20.59 11.37
C LEU A 232 3.87 -21.81 11.60
N ASN A 233 3.52 -22.55 10.56
CA ASN A 233 2.61 -23.71 10.66
C ASN A 233 1.31 -23.40 11.45
N LYS A 234 0.71 -22.22 11.20
CA LYS A 234 -0.47 -21.64 11.88
C LYS A 234 -0.20 -21.04 13.28
N ARG A 235 0.96 -21.27 13.89
CA ARG A 235 1.37 -20.55 15.10
C ARG A 235 1.69 -19.10 14.74
N VAL A 236 1.14 -18.17 15.50
CA VAL A 236 1.50 -16.76 15.42
C VAL A 236 2.86 -16.56 16.11
N ILE A 237 3.77 -15.90 15.41
CA ILE A 237 5.05 -15.42 15.95
C ILE A 237 5.17 -13.93 15.65
N THR A 238 5.97 -13.23 16.45
CA THR A 238 6.23 -11.81 16.26
C THR A 238 7.01 -11.54 14.98
N ARG A 239 6.92 -10.30 14.47
CA ARG A 239 7.78 -9.83 13.38
C ARG A 239 9.27 -9.98 13.72
N ARG A 240 9.63 -9.77 14.99
CA ARG A 240 11.00 -9.89 15.48
C ARG A 240 11.54 -11.32 15.32
N GLU A 241 10.80 -12.31 15.81
CA GLU A 241 11.18 -13.72 15.66
C GLU A 241 11.30 -14.15 14.19
N TYR A 242 10.42 -13.62 13.33
CA TYR A 242 10.53 -13.82 11.89
C TYR A 242 11.84 -13.25 11.33
N ASP A 243 12.17 -11.99 11.65
CA ASP A 243 13.39 -11.32 11.17
C ASP A 243 14.68 -11.94 11.71
N GLU A 244 14.65 -12.48 12.93
CA GLU A 244 15.78 -13.19 13.56
C GLU A 244 15.99 -14.61 13.00
N GLY A 245 15.03 -15.15 12.23
CA GLY A 245 15.14 -16.46 11.59
C GLY A 245 14.88 -17.66 12.52
N SER A 246 14.53 -17.41 13.79
CA SER A 246 14.27 -18.46 14.79
C SER A 246 13.28 -18.01 15.87
N THR A 247 12.61 -18.99 16.49
CA THR A 247 11.63 -18.81 17.57
C THR A 247 11.76 -19.96 18.58
N LEU A 248 11.10 -19.87 19.74
CA LEU A 248 10.99 -20.96 20.70
C LEU A 248 9.64 -21.68 20.56
N VAL A 249 9.68 -22.95 20.18
CA VAL A 249 8.50 -23.83 20.18
C VAL A 249 8.68 -24.85 21.28
N SER A 250 7.81 -24.80 22.30
CA SER A 250 7.91 -25.65 23.50
C SER A 250 9.30 -25.60 24.16
N GLY A 251 9.86 -24.39 24.27
CA GLY A 251 11.18 -24.14 24.86
C GLY A 251 12.37 -24.50 23.96
N LYS A 252 12.16 -25.03 22.75
CA LYS A 252 13.24 -25.43 21.83
C LYS A 252 13.42 -24.42 20.70
N PRO A 253 14.67 -23.99 20.42
CA PRO A 253 14.97 -23.18 19.25
C PRO A 253 14.51 -23.88 17.97
N THR A 254 13.70 -23.19 17.19
CA THR A 254 13.11 -23.68 15.94
C THR A 254 13.29 -22.63 14.86
N ARG A 255 13.77 -23.01 13.68
CA ARG A 255 13.93 -22.09 12.55
C ARG A 255 12.56 -21.64 12.04
N THR A 256 12.46 -20.38 11.63
CA THR A 256 11.23 -19.79 11.07
C THR A 256 11.13 -19.98 9.55
N ILE A 257 11.91 -20.91 8.97
CA ILE A 257 11.87 -21.22 7.54
C ILE A 257 10.43 -21.59 7.13
N GLY A 258 9.95 -20.95 6.07
CA GLY A 258 8.58 -21.14 5.56
C GLY A 258 7.50 -20.36 6.32
N ALA A 259 7.86 -19.56 7.34
CA ALA A 259 6.93 -18.66 7.99
C ALA A 259 6.39 -17.63 6.99
N LYS A 260 5.08 -17.32 7.10
CA LYS A 260 4.41 -16.39 6.19
C LYS A 260 4.19 -15.07 6.89
N LEU A 261 4.88 -14.03 6.41
CA LEU A 261 4.66 -12.66 6.86
C LEU A 261 3.21 -12.23 6.58
N ARG A 262 2.64 -11.54 7.55
CA ARG A 262 1.31 -10.98 7.54
C ARG A 262 1.30 -9.61 8.17
N SER A 263 0.37 -8.79 7.72
CA SER A 263 -0.03 -7.61 8.44
C SER A 263 -1.55 -7.50 8.49
N ARG A 264 -2.10 -6.83 9.50
CA ARG A 264 -3.54 -6.53 9.56
C ARG A 264 -3.77 -5.20 10.25
N VAL A 265 -4.83 -4.53 9.83
CA VAL A 265 -5.23 -3.23 10.40
C VAL A 265 -6.20 -3.48 11.55
N LEU A 266 -5.93 -2.85 12.70
CA LEU A 266 -6.70 -2.96 13.94
C LEU A 266 -7.72 -1.83 14.11
N THR A 267 -7.76 -0.90 13.16
CA THR A 267 -8.76 0.17 13.03
C THR A 267 -9.46 0.11 11.68
N THR A 268 -10.47 0.95 11.48
CA THR A 268 -11.05 1.18 10.15
C THR A 268 -9.96 1.67 9.21
N TYR A 269 -10.04 1.25 7.96
CA TYR A 269 -9.03 1.57 6.96
C TYR A 269 -9.68 1.68 5.59
N ASN A 270 -9.06 2.44 4.69
CA ASN A 270 -9.45 2.45 3.30
C ASN A 270 -8.24 2.69 2.38
N PHE A 271 -8.41 2.40 1.10
CA PHE A 271 -7.41 2.65 0.06
C PHE A 271 -8.09 2.57 -1.30
N ILE A 272 -7.38 2.94 -2.36
CA ILE A 272 -7.82 2.64 -3.73
C ILE A 272 -6.93 1.60 -4.36
N ILE A 273 -7.49 0.83 -5.28
CA ILE A 273 -6.77 -0.03 -6.23
C ILE A 273 -6.92 0.61 -7.61
N ALA A 274 -5.80 0.79 -8.30
CA ALA A 274 -5.78 1.38 -9.62
C ALA A 274 -4.58 0.89 -10.44
N ALA A 275 -4.53 1.26 -11.72
CA ALA A 275 -3.35 1.06 -12.55
C ALA A 275 -2.11 1.78 -11.99
N LYS A 276 -0.93 1.20 -12.19
CA LYS A 276 0.36 1.81 -11.81
C LYS A 276 0.55 3.19 -12.44
N HIS A 277 0.22 3.35 -13.73
CA HIS A 277 0.36 4.62 -14.43
C HIS A 277 -0.95 5.44 -14.42
N SER A 278 -1.75 5.32 -13.37
CA SER A 278 -2.88 6.22 -13.11
C SER A 278 -2.41 7.59 -12.55
N PRO A 279 -3.26 8.64 -12.57
CA PRO A 279 -3.03 9.93 -11.90
C PRO A 279 -2.66 9.82 -10.42
N TYR A 280 -3.06 8.71 -9.80
CA TYR A 280 -2.90 8.44 -8.37
C TYR A 280 -1.47 8.04 -8.00
N ASN A 281 -0.66 7.63 -8.98
CA ASN A 281 0.78 7.45 -8.79
C ASN A 281 1.50 8.77 -9.08
N SER A 282 1.32 9.74 -8.18
CA SER A 282 1.89 11.08 -8.31
C SER A 282 2.23 11.68 -6.94
N ASN A 283 3.22 12.58 -6.92
CA ASN A 283 3.61 13.31 -5.72
C ASN A 283 2.45 14.13 -5.11
N THR A 284 1.52 14.59 -5.94
CA THR A 284 0.34 15.35 -5.49
C THR A 284 -0.61 14.43 -4.74
N PHE A 285 -0.87 13.23 -5.27
CA PHE A 285 -1.68 12.23 -4.58
C PHE A 285 -1.02 11.80 -3.27
N ASP A 286 0.27 11.48 -3.27
CA ASP A 286 0.97 11.00 -2.07
C ASP A 286 0.90 12.01 -0.90
N LYS A 287 1.00 13.30 -1.21
CA LYS A 287 0.99 14.38 -0.20
C LYS A 287 -0.40 14.68 0.37
N LEU A 288 -1.45 14.54 -0.45
CA LEU A 288 -2.78 15.06 -0.10
C LEU A 288 -3.79 13.96 0.22
N SER A 289 -3.64 12.77 -0.37
CA SER A 289 -4.67 11.72 -0.30
C SER A 289 -4.95 11.22 1.10
N GLU A 290 -3.95 11.23 1.99
CA GLU A 290 -4.10 10.73 3.37
C GLU A 290 -5.21 11.47 4.12
N VAL A 291 -5.27 12.80 3.99
CA VAL A 291 -6.31 13.63 4.60
C VAL A 291 -7.69 13.22 4.07
N TYR A 292 -7.86 13.17 2.76
CA TYR A 292 -9.12 12.75 2.13
C TYR A 292 -9.56 11.34 2.58
N PHE A 293 -8.63 10.40 2.69
CA PHE A 293 -8.93 9.05 3.12
C PHE A 293 -9.36 8.98 4.60
N ASN A 294 -8.73 9.77 5.48
CA ASN A 294 -9.10 9.90 6.89
C ASN A 294 -10.47 10.59 7.04
N ASP A 295 -10.71 11.64 6.26
CA ASP A 295 -11.95 12.41 6.28
C ASP A 295 -13.13 11.55 5.79
N LEU A 296 -12.92 10.67 4.81
CA LEU A 296 -13.91 9.66 4.40
C LEU A 296 -14.24 8.67 5.53
N LEU A 297 -13.25 8.22 6.32
CA LEU A 297 -13.51 7.29 7.44
C LEU A 297 -14.26 7.97 8.59
N THR A 298 -14.04 9.27 8.78
CA THR A 298 -14.67 10.06 9.84
C THR A 298 -15.94 10.80 9.38
N ASN A 299 -16.36 10.60 8.12
CA ASN A 299 -17.49 11.28 7.48
C ASN A 299 -17.40 12.81 7.50
N GLN A 300 -16.19 13.36 7.50
CA GLN A 300 -15.96 14.81 7.36
C GLN A 300 -16.17 15.29 5.92
N ILE A 301 -15.94 14.41 4.95
CA ILE A 301 -16.27 14.62 3.54
C ILE A 301 -17.12 13.46 3.02
N ASP A 302 -17.90 13.71 1.97
CA ASP A 302 -18.57 12.65 1.24
C ASP A 302 -17.71 12.11 0.07
N PHE A 303 -18.17 11.01 -0.55
CA PHE A 303 -17.44 10.41 -1.65
C PHE A 303 -17.45 11.27 -2.93
N LYS A 304 -18.41 12.19 -3.11
CA LYS A 304 -18.45 13.08 -4.27
C LYS A 304 -17.38 14.15 -4.17
N GLU A 305 -17.14 14.70 -2.98
CA GLU A 305 -16.04 15.61 -2.70
C GLU A 305 -14.68 14.94 -2.93
N PHE A 306 -14.52 13.70 -2.42
CA PHE A 306 -13.35 12.88 -2.73
C PHE A 306 -13.16 12.67 -4.23
N LEU A 307 -14.22 12.29 -4.96
CA LEU A 307 -14.14 12.08 -6.40
C LEU A 307 -13.78 13.38 -7.13
N LYS A 308 -14.34 14.53 -6.73
CA LYS A 308 -14.01 15.83 -7.34
C LYS A 308 -12.52 16.13 -7.25
N TRP A 309 -11.89 15.86 -6.10
CA TRP A 309 -10.45 15.99 -5.93
C TRP A 309 -9.66 14.96 -6.76
N MET A 310 -10.09 13.69 -6.76
CA MET A 310 -9.48 12.64 -7.59
C MET A 310 -9.48 13.00 -9.08
N LEU A 311 -10.52 13.68 -9.56
CA LEU A 311 -10.65 14.12 -10.95
C LEU A 311 -9.82 15.37 -11.28
N SER A 312 -9.41 16.16 -10.28
CA SER A 312 -8.51 17.30 -10.51
C SER A 312 -7.05 16.89 -10.73
N LEU A 313 -6.70 15.63 -10.46
CA LEU A 313 -5.34 15.12 -10.67
C LEU A 313 -5.02 15.01 -12.16
N GLU A 314 -3.80 15.41 -12.51
CA GLU A 314 -3.27 15.34 -13.87
C GLU A 314 -3.04 13.89 -14.32
N ARG A 315 -3.18 13.65 -15.62
CA ARG A 315 -2.85 12.35 -16.23
C ARG A 315 -1.38 12.03 -15.96
N ASN A 316 -1.09 10.77 -15.64
CA ASN A 316 0.28 10.34 -15.43
C ASN A 316 1.08 10.46 -16.74
N PRO A 317 2.29 11.07 -16.74
CA PRO A 317 3.08 11.21 -17.96
C PRO A 317 3.60 9.86 -18.50
N ARG A 318 3.58 8.79 -17.70
CA ARG A 318 3.93 7.43 -18.13
C ARG A 318 2.75 6.65 -18.69
N ASP A 319 1.55 7.20 -18.63
CA ASP A 319 0.40 6.61 -19.29
C ASP A 319 0.51 6.80 -20.82
N MET A 320 0.19 5.75 -21.58
CA MET A 320 0.21 5.84 -23.04
C MET A 320 -1.05 6.54 -23.54
N TRP A 321 -0.88 7.48 -24.46
CA TRP A 321 -1.98 8.07 -25.22
C TRP A 321 -2.52 7.03 -26.22
N ASN A 322 -3.49 6.23 -25.78
CA ASN A 322 -4.28 5.38 -26.66
C ASN A 322 -5.78 5.75 -26.59
N ASP A 323 -6.09 7.02 -26.30
CA ASP A 323 -7.47 7.53 -26.34
C ASP A 323 -7.84 7.99 -27.76
#